data_AF-A0A1V4XA66-F1
#
_entry.id   AF-A0A1V4XA66-F1
#
_cell.length_a   1.000
_cell.length_b   1.000
_cell.length_c   1.000
_cell.angle_alpha   90.00
_cell.angle_beta   90.00
_cell.angle_gamma   90.00
#
_symmetry.space_group_name_H-M   'P 1'
#
loop_
_entity.id
_entity.type
_entity.pdbx_description
1 polymer ?
#
loop_
_entity_poly.entity_id
_entity_poly.type
_entity_poly.pdbx_seq_one_letter_code
_entity_poly.pdbx_strand_id
1 'polypeptide(L)'
;MTNSAPLVVPTFGRKMIIGTNPISMTAPTRRNRPFFLDMATSVVPRGKLEVYDRLGKEMPEGWAVDAKGQTATDATEVLRNMVARLGGGILPLGGEGELYGGYKGYGIALMVDILCGVLSGGAYADLVDTKGPGGEGQPAQVAHFFMALNIENFVEMEVFQEKMDDLIDRLKESAKAEGQDRIFIHGEKEYELYEKHKETGIPLEENVYETLKAIARERTVAFEL
;
A
#
# COMPACT_ATOMS: atom_id res chain seq x y z
N MET A 1 5.77 2.15 9.52
CA MET A 1 5.21 3.15 8.59
C MET A 1 6.33 3.73 7.75
N THR A 2 6.05 4.14 6.52
CA THR A 2 7.03 4.81 5.65
C THR A 2 6.34 5.80 4.74
N ASN A 3 6.99 6.91 4.42
CA ASN A 3 6.57 7.76 3.30
C ASN A 3 7.18 7.25 1.99
N SER A 4 6.82 7.87 0.88
CA SER A 4 7.28 7.49 -0.47
C SER A 4 7.14 8.65 -1.44
N ALA A 5 7.64 8.48 -2.67
CA ALA A 5 7.52 9.48 -3.72
C ALA A 5 6.06 9.85 -4.02
N PRO A 6 5.79 11.11 -4.41
CA PRO A 6 4.43 11.60 -4.59
C PRO A 6 3.70 10.85 -5.70
N LEU A 7 2.61 10.18 -5.33
CA LEU A 7 1.73 9.43 -6.23
C LEU A 7 0.24 9.75 -6.02
N VAL A 8 -0.09 10.32 -4.87
CA VAL A 8 -1.45 10.56 -4.38
C VAL A 8 -1.74 12.05 -4.37
N VAL A 9 -2.94 12.42 -4.82
CA VAL A 9 -3.46 13.79 -4.72
C VAL A 9 -4.12 14.01 -3.36
N PRO A 10 -3.95 15.16 -2.70
CA PRO A 10 -4.73 15.49 -1.51
C PRO A 10 -6.20 15.68 -1.91
N THR A 11 -7.12 15.58 -0.95
CA THR A 11 -8.55 15.81 -1.20
C THR A 11 -8.78 17.18 -1.86
N PHE A 12 -9.53 17.20 -2.97
CA PHE A 12 -9.77 18.36 -3.85
C PHE A 12 -8.51 18.91 -4.56
N GLY A 13 -7.36 18.24 -4.42
CA GLY A 13 -6.16 18.52 -5.17
C GLY A 13 -6.13 17.79 -6.51
N ARG A 14 -5.24 18.27 -7.39
CA ARG A 14 -5.00 17.68 -8.72
C ARG A 14 -3.51 17.52 -9.03
N LYS A 15 -2.65 17.68 -8.03
CA LYS A 15 -1.20 17.48 -8.13
C LYS A 15 -0.84 16.40 -7.12
N MET A 16 -0.04 15.42 -7.54
CA MET A 16 0.54 14.45 -6.61
C MET A 16 1.46 15.18 -5.65
N ILE A 17 1.18 15.06 -4.36
CA ILE A 17 1.97 15.67 -3.30
C ILE A 17 2.38 14.62 -2.26
N ILE A 18 1.60 13.54 -2.11
CA ILE A 18 1.77 12.59 -1.01
C ILE A 18 2.08 11.23 -1.61
N GLY A 19 2.90 10.44 -0.92
CA GLY A 19 3.12 9.06 -1.30
C GLY A 19 1.91 8.16 -1.03
N THR A 20 2.02 6.88 -1.38
CA THR A 20 1.02 5.87 -0.99
C THR A 20 1.08 5.55 0.51
N ASN A 21 2.11 6.04 1.20
CA ASN A 21 2.24 6.19 2.65
C ASN A 21 1.68 5.02 3.49
N PRO A 22 2.21 3.80 3.34
CA PRO A 22 1.61 2.63 3.96
C PRO A 22 1.72 2.61 5.49
N ILE A 23 0.73 1.95 6.10
CA ILE A 23 0.66 1.62 7.52
C ILE A 23 0.61 0.10 7.67
N SER A 24 1.46 -0.41 8.56
CA SER A 24 1.41 -1.80 8.99
C SER A 24 1.34 -1.86 10.52
N MET A 25 0.54 -2.79 11.02
CA MET A 25 0.35 -3.08 12.44
C MET A 25 0.17 -4.58 12.63
N THR A 26 0.83 -5.14 13.64
CA THR A 26 0.62 -6.52 14.05
C THR A 26 0.28 -6.61 15.54
N ALA A 27 -0.50 -7.61 15.90
CA ALA A 27 -0.84 -7.92 17.29
C ALA A 27 -0.86 -9.45 17.49
N PRO A 28 -0.26 -9.95 18.59
CA PRO A 28 -0.21 -11.37 18.88
C PRO A 28 -1.58 -11.93 19.30
N THR A 29 -1.78 -13.21 19.03
CA THR A 29 -2.95 -14.03 19.39
C THR A 29 -2.46 -15.29 20.10
N ARG A 30 -3.37 -16.07 20.70
CA ARG A 30 -3.02 -17.36 21.32
C ARG A 30 -3.33 -18.53 20.40
N ARG A 31 -4.57 -18.61 19.90
CA ARG A 31 -5.06 -19.72 19.07
C ARG A 31 -5.16 -19.36 17.59
N ASN A 32 -5.69 -18.19 17.25
CA ASN A 32 -5.75 -17.71 15.87
C ASN A 32 -4.36 -17.32 15.35
N ARG A 33 -4.23 -17.07 14.05
CA ARG A 33 -3.01 -16.46 13.48
C ARG A 33 -2.87 -15.01 13.97
N PRO A 34 -1.64 -14.48 14.14
CA PRO A 34 -1.44 -13.10 14.55
C PRO A 34 -2.12 -12.13 13.58
N PHE A 35 -2.79 -11.12 14.13
CA PHE A 35 -3.36 -10.05 13.32
C PHE A 35 -2.23 -9.32 12.59
N PHE A 36 -2.40 -9.08 11.29
CA PHE A 36 -1.40 -8.39 10.48
C PHE A 36 -2.09 -7.51 9.44
N LEU A 37 -2.14 -6.21 9.73
CA LEU A 37 -2.55 -5.19 8.77
C LEU A 37 -1.31 -4.70 8.02
N ASP A 38 -1.42 -4.64 6.70
CA ASP A 38 -0.47 -3.92 5.83
C ASP A 38 -1.26 -3.33 4.67
N MET A 39 -1.33 -1.99 4.61
CA MET A 39 -2.10 -1.30 3.60
C MET A 39 -1.47 0.04 3.21
N ALA A 40 -1.57 0.39 1.94
CA ALA A 40 -1.40 1.77 1.49
C ALA A 40 -2.54 2.64 2.03
N THR A 41 -2.29 3.95 2.16
CA THR A 41 -3.33 4.94 2.48
C THR A 41 -4.00 5.50 1.22
N SER A 42 -3.57 5.06 0.04
CA SER A 42 -4.27 5.24 -1.23
C SER A 42 -5.28 4.13 -1.45
N VAL A 43 -6.30 4.39 -2.27
CA VAL A 43 -7.30 3.38 -2.64
C VAL A 43 -6.68 2.18 -3.38
N VAL A 44 -5.57 2.43 -4.09
CA VAL A 44 -4.86 1.42 -4.87
C VAL A 44 -3.37 1.80 -4.99
N PRO A 45 -2.42 0.84 -5.10
CA PRO A 45 -1.04 1.16 -5.45
C PRO A 45 -0.86 1.43 -6.95
N ARG A 46 0.17 2.20 -7.32
CA ARG A 46 0.53 2.48 -8.73
C ARG A 46 0.67 1.22 -9.58
N GLY A 47 1.23 0.13 -9.03
CA GLY A 47 1.41 -1.12 -9.78
C GLY A 47 0.10 -1.72 -10.32
N LYS A 48 -1.06 -1.42 -9.71
CA LYS A 48 -2.36 -1.86 -10.26
C LYS A 48 -2.77 -1.04 -11.48
N LEU A 49 -2.46 0.26 -11.53
CA LEU A 49 -2.66 1.07 -12.74
C LEU A 49 -1.84 0.48 -13.90
N GLU A 50 -0.58 0.12 -13.65
CA GLU A 50 0.32 -0.50 -14.63
C GLU A 50 -0.20 -1.88 -15.11
N VAL A 51 -0.87 -2.64 -14.24
CA VAL A 51 -1.56 -3.88 -14.65
C VAL A 51 -2.72 -3.59 -15.59
N TYR A 52 -3.55 -2.59 -15.30
CA TYR A 52 -4.71 -2.24 -16.14
C TYR A 52 -4.29 -1.68 -17.50
N ASP A 53 -3.26 -0.83 -17.51
CA ASP A 53 -2.62 -0.30 -18.73
C ASP A 53 -2.10 -1.44 -19.62
N ARG A 54 -1.31 -2.37 -19.07
CA ARG A 54 -0.82 -3.55 -19.81
C ARG A 54 -1.93 -4.45 -20.35
N LEU A 55 -3.07 -4.51 -19.65
CA LEU A 55 -4.23 -5.30 -20.08
C LEU A 55 -5.17 -4.53 -21.03
N GLY A 56 -4.92 -3.24 -21.28
CA GLY A 56 -5.81 -2.37 -22.05
C GLY A 56 -7.22 -2.27 -21.46
N LYS A 57 -7.33 -2.33 -20.12
CA LYS A 57 -8.62 -2.28 -19.40
C LYS A 57 -8.82 -0.92 -18.75
N GLU A 58 -10.07 -0.46 -18.76
CA GLU A 58 -10.49 0.69 -17.95
C GLU A 58 -10.39 0.36 -16.46
N MET A 59 -9.86 1.31 -15.69
CA MET A 59 -9.81 1.26 -14.24
C MET A 59 -11.19 1.55 -13.64
N PRO A 60 -11.49 0.99 -12.45
CA PRO A 60 -12.66 1.41 -11.69
C PRO A 60 -12.64 2.91 -11.38
N GLU A 61 -13.82 3.53 -11.38
CA GLU A 61 -13.99 4.90 -10.89
C GLU A 61 -13.56 5.02 -9.42
N GLY A 62 -13.07 6.20 -9.04
CA GLY A 62 -12.58 6.47 -7.69
C GLY A 62 -11.16 5.97 -7.40
N TRP A 63 -10.44 5.43 -8.39
CA TRP A 63 -9.02 5.07 -8.26
C TRP A 63 -8.07 6.25 -8.44
N ALA A 64 -8.35 7.09 -9.43
CA ALA A 64 -7.49 8.19 -9.82
C ALA A 64 -8.28 9.35 -10.44
N VAL A 65 -7.61 10.49 -10.52
CA VAL A 65 -8.10 11.68 -11.24
C VAL A 65 -7.13 12.10 -12.33
N ASP A 66 -7.65 12.77 -13.35
CA ASP A 66 -6.91 13.31 -14.48
C ASP A 66 -6.15 14.62 -14.12
N ALA A 67 -5.49 15.22 -15.11
CA ALA A 67 -4.76 16.48 -14.94
C ALA A 67 -5.64 17.66 -14.48
N LYS A 68 -6.97 17.58 -14.65
CA LYS A 68 -7.94 18.59 -14.21
C LYS A 68 -8.49 18.29 -12.81
N GLY A 69 -8.24 17.11 -12.26
CA GLY A 69 -8.81 16.65 -11.00
C GLY A 69 -10.20 16.04 -11.16
N GLN A 70 -10.56 15.59 -12.36
CA GLN A 70 -11.80 14.87 -12.66
C GLN A 70 -11.57 13.36 -12.63
N THR A 71 -12.59 12.58 -12.28
CA THR A 71 -12.54 11.12 -12.27
C THR A 71 -11.94 10.56 -13.56
N ALA A 72 -10.96 9.67 -13.44
CA ALA A 72 -10.27 9.07 -14.56
C ALA A 72 -10.34 7.54 -14.52
N THR A 73 -10.67 6.93 -15.65
CA THR A 73 -10.71 5.47 -15.84
C THR A 73 -9.65 4.97 -16.83
N ASP A 74 -9.02 5.85 -17.62
CA ASP A 74 -7.92 5.48 -18.52
C ASP A 74 -6.59 5.44 -17.75
N ALA A 75 -6.07 4.22 -17.53
CA ALA A 75 -4.80 3.99 -16.86
C ALA A 75 -3.61 4.60 -17.62
N THR A 76 -3.65 4.55 -18.96
CA THR A 76 -2.60 5.05 -19.86
C THR A 76 -2.44 6.55 -19.67
N GLU A 77 -3.58 7.27 -19.70
CA GLU A 77 -3.59 8.72 -19.54
C GLU A 77 -3.04 9.12 -18.17
N VAL A 78 -3.53 8.49 -17.09
CA VAL A 78 -3.10 8.79 -15.72
C VAL A 78 -1.62 8.52 -15.57
N LEU A 79 -1.12 7.35 -15.95
CA LEU A 79 0.30 6.99 -15.83
C LEU A 79 1.19 7.96 -16.62
N ARG A 80 0.80 8.33 -17.84
CA ARG A 80 1.52 9.32 -18.65
C ARG A 80 1.56 10.68 -17.94
N ASN A 81 0.44 11.14 -17.40
CA ASN A 81 0.36 12.41 -16.68
C ASN A 81 1.22 12.38 -15.40
N MET A 82 1.25 11.26 -14.68
CA MET A 82 2.09 11.08 -13.50
C MET A 82 3.58 11.16 -13.84
N VAL A 83 4.02 10.47 -14.90
CA VAL A 83 5.44 10.49 -15.35
C VAL A 83 5.85 11.89 -15.81
N ALA A 84 4.98 12.56 -16.56
CA ALA A 84 5.22 13.90 -17.09
C ALA A 84 4.93 15.03 -16.09
N ARG A 85 4.46 14.72 -14.87
CA ARG A 85 4.06 15.67 -13.83
C ARG A 85 3.04 16.72 -14.31
N LEU A 86 2.10 16.31 -15.16
CA LEU A 86 1.09 17.21 -15.76
C LEU A 86 -0.11 17.47 -14.84
N GLY A 87 -0.18 16.80 -13.69
CA GLY A 87 -1.33 16.76 -12.80
C GLY A 87 -1.99 15.38 -12.80
N GLY A 88 -3.06 15.25 -12.04
CA GLY A 88 -3.71 13.97 -11.79
C GLY A 88 -2.90 13.08 -10.86
N GLY A 89 -3.45 11.91 -10.55
CA GLY A 89 -2.82 10.94 -9.67
C GLY A 89 -3.83 10.07 -8.96
N ILE A 90 -3.31 9.21 -8.10
CA ILE A 90 -4.11 8.24 -7.35
C ILE A 90 -4.87 8.96 -6.23
N LEU A 91 -6.07 8.47 -5.92
CA LEU A 91 -6.89 9.00 -4.85
C LEU A 91 -6.55 8.36 -3.49
N PRO A 92 -6.74 9.10 -2.38
CA PRO A 92 -6.66 8.53 -1.04
C PRO A 92 -7.70 7.43 -0.81
N LEU A 93 -7.49 6.60 0.22
CA LEU A 93 -8.51 5.64 0.68
C LEU A 93 -9.83 6.37 0.98
N GLY A 94 -10.92 5.88 0.40
CA GLY A 94 -12.23 6.56 0.41
C GLY A 94 -12.50 7.42 -0.83
N GLY A 95 -11.59 7.46 -1.80
CA GLY A 95 -11.84 8.02 -3.14
C GLY A 95 -11.88 9.55 -3.19
N GLU A 96 -12.74 10.09 -4.05
CA GLU A 96 -12.86 11.53 -4.30
C GLU A 96 -13.63 12.25 -3.19
N GLY A 97 -13.10 13.42 -2.81
CA GLY A 97 -13.80 14.35 -1.92
C GLY A 97 -14.18 13.75 -0.57
N GLU A 98 -15.40 14.05 -0.14
CA GLU A 98 -15.90 13.70 1.20
C GLU A 98 -16.97 12.62 1.23
N LEU A 99 -17.69 12.43 0.12
CA LEU A 99 -18.87 11.56 0.04
C LEU A 99 -18.58 10.13 0.49
N TYR A 100 -17.46 9.56 0.04
CA TYR A 100 -17.02 8.21 0.39
C TYR A 100 -15.85 8.21 1.39
N GLY A 101 -15.54 9.38 1.97
CA GLY A 101 -14.54 9.51 3.03
C GLY A 101 -13.08 9.64 2.54
N GLY A 102 -12.84 10.09 1.30
CA GLY A 102 -11.49 10.33 0.78
C GLY A 102 -10.61 11.21 1.67
N TYR A 103 -11.18 12.23 2.30
CA TYR A 103 -10.49 13.06 3.31
C TYR A 103 -9.95 12.27 4.51
N LYS A 104 -10.55 11.12 4.86
CA LYS A 104 -10.05 10.26 5.93
C LYS A 104 -8.78 9.53 5.49
N GLY A 105 -8.77 8.94 4.30
CA GLY A 105 -7.56 8.34 3.73
C GLY A 105 -6.44 9.36 3.58
N TYR A 106 -6.78 10.59 3.16
CA TYR A 106 -5.83 11.70 3.11
C TYR A 106 -5.27 12.04 4.50
N GLY A 107 -6.12 12.18 5.51
CA GLY A 107 -5.69 12.42 6.89
C GLY A 107 -4.76 11.32 7.43
N ILE A 108 -5.04 10.06 7.11
CA ILE A 108 -4.17 8.92 7.49
C ILE A 108 -2.82 9.01 6.74
N ALA A 109 -2.82 9.36 5.46
CA ALA A 109 -1.59 9.56 4.68
C ALA A 109 -0.70 10.69 5.24
N LEU A 110 -1.32 11.78 5.70
CA LEU A 110 -0.62 12.89 6.36
C LEU A 110 -0.01 12.47 7.69
N MET A 111 -0.71 11.66 8.50
CA MET A 111 -0.16 11.13 9.75
C MET A 111 1.15 10.37 9.50
N VAL A 112 1.22 9.59 8.42
CA VAL A 112 2.45 8.87 8.03
C VAL A 112 3.57 9.83 7.66
N ASP A 113 3.29 10.87 6.87
CA ASP A 113 4.29 11.90 6.53
C ASP A 113 4.79 12.67 7.75
N ILE A 114 3.90 12.95 8.70
CA ILE A 114 4.26 13.61 9.97
C ILE A 114 5.19 12.71 10.79
N LEU A 115 4.81 11.45 11.02
CA LEU A 115 5.58 10.53 11.86
C LEU A 115 6.88 10.08 11.22
N CYS A 116 6.90 9.89 9.90
CA CYS A 116 8.08 9.44 9.17
C CYS A 116 8.98 10.62 8.82
N GLY A 117 8.49 11.60 8.07
CA GLY A 117 9.29 12.71 7.56
C GLY A 117 9.49 13.81 8.61
N VAL A 118 8.42 14.52 8.97
CA VAL A 118 8.50 15.73 9.81
C VAL A 118 9.14 15.45 11.17
N LEU A 119 8.69 14.40 11.86
CA LEU A 119 9.17 14.05 13.21
C LEU A 119 10.66 13.63 13.20
N SER A 120 11.11 12.94 12.16
CA SER A 120 12.52 12.51 12.05
C SER A 120 13.45 13.61 11.55
N GLY A 121 12.90 14.73 11.05
CA GLY A 121 13.64 15.75 10.31
C GLY A 121 14.01 15.35 8.88
N GLY A 122 13.41 14.26 8.36
CA GLY A 122 13.59 13.79 6.99
C GLY A 122 12.69 14.50 5.97
N ALA A 123 12.77 14.07 4.70
CA ALA A 123 11.89 14.58 3.66
C ALA A 123 10.44 14.10 3.86
N TYR A 124 9.49 14.90 3.39
CA TYR A 124 8.05 14.67 3.46
C TYR A 124 7.38 15.15 2.18
N ALA A 125 6.15 14.72 1.92
CA ALA A 125 5.37 15.13 0.75
C ALA A 125 6.17 14.99 -0.57
N ASP A 126 6.15 16.02 -1.43
CA ASP A 126 6.81 16.01 -2.74
C ASP A 126 8.32 16.25 -2.68
N LEU A 127 8.91 16.32 -1.48
CA LEU A 127 10.36 16.33 -1.28
C LEU A 127 10.97 14.92 -1.25
N VAL A 128 10.15 13.87 -1.04
CA VAL A 128 10.59 12.48 -1.16
C VAL A 128 10.65 12.16 -2.66
N ASP A 129 11.81 12.30 -3.27
CA ASP A 129 11.96 12.17 -4.72
C ASP A 129 13.38 11.71 -5.08
N THR A 130 13.47 10.94 -6.15
CA THR A 130 14.77 10.57 -6.75
C THR A 130 15.32 11.66 -7.67
N LYS A 131 14.55 12.72 -7.91
CA LYS A 131 14.96 13.90 -8.68
C LYS A 131 15.06 15.11 -7.78
N GLY A 132 16.23 15.76 -7.77
CA GLY A 132 16.45 17.02 -7.08
C GLY A 132 15.77 18.21 -7.78
N PRO A 133 15.84 19.41 -7.21
CA PRO A 133 15.18 20.61 -7.74
C PRO A 133 15.56 20.96 -9.19
N GLY A 134 16.79 20.63 -9.62
CA GLY A 134 17.28 20.84 -10.99
C GLY A 134 17.04 19.64 -11.92
N GLY A 135 16.39 18.57 -11.45
CA GLY A 135 16.15 17.33 -12.20
C GLY A 135 17.30 16.33 -12.14
N GLU A 136 18.38 16.65 -11.43
CA GLU A 136 19.48 15.74 -11.14
C GLU A 136 19.02 14.53 -10.33
N GLY A 137 19.68 13.38 -10.52
CA GLY A 137 19.42 12.20 -9.69
C GLY A 137 19.90 12.44 -8.26
N GLN A 138 19.07 12.08 -7.28
CA GLN A 138 19.39 12.13 -5.86
C GLN A 138 18.86 10.86 -5.15
N PRO A 139 19.36 10.54 -3.94
CA PRO A 139 18.71 9.56 -3.08
C PRO A 139 17.27 9.97 -2.80
N ALA A 140 16.35 9.00 -2.70
CA ALA A 140 14.92 9.28 -2.54
C ALA A 140 14.55 10.00 -1.23
N GLN A 141 15.44 10.04 -0.24
CA GLN A 141 15.23 10.65 1.08
C GLN A 141 13.98 10.12 1.82
N VAL A 142 13.67 8.84 1.62
CA VAL A 142 12.55 8.16 2.30
C VAL A 142 12.82 8.11 3.81
N ALA A 143 11.79 8.35 4.60
CA ALA A 143 11.82 8.27 6.05
C ALA A 143 10.87 7.20 6.58
N HIS A 144 11.21 6.64 7.74
CA HIS A 144 10.49 5.53 8.36
C HIS A 144 10.18 5.81 9.82
N PHE A 145 9.07 5.25 10.29
CA PHE A 145 8.70 5.26 11.70
C PHE A 145 8.29 3.87 12.16
N PHE A 146 8.80 3.47 13.32
CA PHE A 146 8.50 2.20 13.99
C PHE A 146 8.05 2.47 15.42
N MET A 147 7.01 1.76 15.85
CA MET A 147 6.51 1.79 17.22
C MET A 147 6.29 0.36 17.70
N ALA A 148 6.73 0.08 18.91
CA ALA A 148 6.43 -1.16 19.62
C ALA A 148 5.82 -0.79 20.97
N LEU A 149 4.69 -1.42 21.31
CA LEU A 149 4.03 -1.24 22.60
C LEU A 149 4.22 -2.52 23.40
N ASN A 150 4.80 -2.41 24.59
CA ASN A 150 4.86 -3.54 25.51
C ASN A 150 3.48 -3.76 26.14
N ILE A 151 2.81 -4.84 25.72
CA ILE A 151 1.45 -5.21 26.16
C ILE A 151 1.38 -5.38 27.68
N GLU A 152 2.42 -5.96 28.29
CA GLU A 152 2.45 -6.26 29.72
C GLU A 152 2.45 -5.02 30.62
N ASN A 153 2.72 -3.83 30.06
CA ASN A 153 2.56 -2.57 30.77
C ASN A 153 1.08 -2.14 30.93
N PHE A 154 0.15 -2.81 30.25
CA PHE A 154 -1.28 -2.47 30.23
C PHE A 154 -2.17 -3.61 30.72
N VAL A 155 -1.83 -4.86 30.36
CA VAL A 155 -2.62 -6.06 30.69
C VAL A 155 -1.73 -7.30 30.61
N GLU A 156 -2.07 -8.34 31.37
CA GLU A 156 -1.41 -9.67 31.26
C GLU A 156 -1.49 -10.20 29.82
N MET A 157 -0.39 -10.80 29.33
CA MET A 157 -0.25 -11.24 27.94
C MET A 157 -1.32 -12.26 27.55
N GLU A 158 -1.60 -13.23 28.42
CA GLU A 158 -2.61 -14.26 28.20
C GLU A 158 -4.00 -13.64 28.02
N VAL A 159 -4.36 -12.67 28.87
CA VAL A 159 -5.64 -11.97 28.80
C VAL A 159 -5.76 -11.16 27.50
N PHE A 160 -4.66 -10.52 27.05
CA PHE A 160 -4.64 -9.82 25.76
C PHE A 160 -4.88 -10.80 24.59
N GLN A 161 -4.13 -11.90 24.57
CA GLN A 161 -4.22 -12.88 23.48
C GLN A 161 -5.59 -13.56 23.41
N GLU A 162 -6.19 -13.90 24.56
CA GLU A 162 -7.54 -14.46 24.64
C GLU A 162 -8.58 -13.47 24.10
N LYS A 163 -8.45 -12.17 24.42
CA LYS A 163 -9.34 -11.13 23.87
C LYS A 163 -9.13 -10.91 22.37
N MET A 164 -7.90 -11.03 21.88
CA MET A 164 -7.62 -10.98 20.45
C MET A 164 -8.26 -12.16 19.71
N ASP A 165 -8.22 -13.35 20.31
CA ASP A 165 -8.90 -14.52 19.75
C ASP A 165 -10.43 -14.34 19.73
N ASP A 166 -11.04 -13.92 20.84
CA ASP A 166 -12.49 -13.63 20.90
C ASP A 166 -12.90 -12.53 19.90
N LEU A 167 -12.11 -11.47 19.74
CA LEU A 167 -12.36 -10.43 18.74
C LEU A 167 -12.38 -11.01 17.32
N ILE A 168 -11.38 -11.83 16.96
CA ILE A 168 -11.28 -12.46 15.65
C ILE A 168 -12.47 -13.40 15.42
N ASP A 169 -12.81 -14.22 16.40
CA ASP A 169 -13.90 -15.19 16.31
C ASP A 169 -15.23 -14.46 16.08
N ARG A 170 -15.53 -13.42 16.87
CA ARG A 170 -16.75 -12.61 16.72
C ARG A 170 -16.89 -12.01 15.33
N LEU A 171 -15.80 -11.47 14.77
CA LEU A 171 -15.80 -10.91 13.41
C LEU A 171 -16.09 -11.99 12.37
N LYS A 172 -15.49 -13.17 12.52
CA LYS A 172 -15.67 -14.30 11.60
C LYS A 172 -17.02 -14.99 11.76
N GLU A 173 -17.63 -14.96 12.93
CA GLU A 173 -18.95 -15.53 13.24
C GLU A 173 -20.10 -14.64 12.78
N SER A 174 -19.85 -13.33 12.57
CA SER A 174 -20.83 -12.41 12.01
C SER A 174 -21.51 -12.99 10.75
N ALA A 175 -22.79 -12.67 10.58
CA ALA A 175 -23.55 -13.09 9.42
C ALA A 175 -22.89 -12.56 8.15
N LYS A 176 -22.69 -13.45 7.17
CA LYS A 176 -22.00 -13.10 5.92
C LYS A 176 -22.99 -12.37 5.03
N ALA A 177 -22.49 -11.41 4.26
CA ALA A 177 -23.29 -10.77 3.22
C ALA A 177 -23.72 -11.82 2.18
N GLU A 178 -24.84 -11.57 1.50
CA GLU A 178 -25.31 -12.45 0.43
C GLU A 178 -24.22 -12.66 -0.64
N GLY A 179 -24.01 -13.91 -1.03
CA GLY A 179 -22.98 -14.30 -1.99
C GLY A 179 -21.54 -14.32 -1.45
N GLN A 180 -21.33 -14.15 -0.14
CA GLN A 180 -20.01 -14.27 0.49
C GLN A 180 -19.94 -15.50 1.40
N ASP A 181 -18.89 -16.31 1.24
CA ASP A 181 -18.73 -17.55 2.01
C ASP A 181 -18.04 -17.34 3.37
N ARG A 182 -17.15 -16.34 3.46
CA ARG A 182 -16.36 -16.07 4.67
C ARG A 182 -15.95 -14.60 4.79
N ILE A 183 -15.69 -14.20 6.03
CA ILE A 183 -15.04 -12.93 6.38
C ILE A 183 -13.57 -13.22 6.64
N PHE A 184 -12.68 -12.40 6.07
CA PHE A 184 -11.24 -12.50 6.29
C PHE A 184 -10.80 -11.54 7.39
N ILE A 185 -9.84 -11.98 8.18
CA ILE A 185 -9.04 -11.09 9.04
C ILE A 185 -7.76 -10.72 8.29
N HIS A 186 -7.30 -9.48 8.47
CA HIS A 186 -6.06 -9.00 7.84
C HIS A 186 -4.88 -9.92 8.20
N GLY A 187 -4.16 -10.38 7.18
CA GLY A 187 -3.10 -11.38 7.25
C GLY A 187 -3.53 -12.78 6.82
N GLU A 188 -4.82 -13.16 6.90
CA GLU A 188 -5.24 -14.54 6.58
C GLU A 188 -4.94 -14.94 5.14
N LYS A 189 -5.21 -14.06 4.17
CA LYS A 189 -4.94 -14.34 2.75
C LYS A 189 -3.45 -14.53 2.50
N GLU A 190 -2.63 -13.71 3.15
CA GLU A 190 -1.18 -13.75 3.07
C GLU A 190 -0.62 -15.02 3.72
N TYR A 191 -1.13 -15.44 4.88
CA TYR A 191 -0.74 -16.70 5.53
C TYR A 191 -1.11 -17.91 4.67
N GLU A 192 -2.34 -17.96 4.14
CA GLU A 192 -2.79 -19.05 3.26
C GLU A 192 -1.90 -19.15 2.01
N LEU A 193 -1.55 -18.01 1.41
CA LEU A 193 -0.68 -17.96 0.24
C LEU A 193 0.77 -18.34 0.57
N TYR A 194 1.27 -17.94 1.75
CA TYR A 194 2.60 -18.31 2.24
C TYR A 194 2.73 -19.81 2.42
N GLU A 195 1.79 -20.46 3.14
CA GLU A 195 1.82 -21.91 3.36
C GLU A 195 1.74 -22.66 2.03
N LYS A 196 0.86 -22.22 1.12
CA LYS A 196 0.77 -22.79 -0.23
C LYS A 196 2.10 -22.69 -0.98
N HIS A 197 2.68 -21.50 -1.09
CA HIS A 197 3.91 -21.30 -1.86
C HIS A 197 5.15 -21.90 -1.21
N LYS A 198 5.13 -22.14 0.10
CA LYS A 198 6.17 -22.91 0.78
C LYS A 198 6.22 -24.36 0.31
N GLU A 199 5.07 -24.94 -0.05
CA GLU A 199 4.96 -26.30 -0.56
C GLU A 199 5.10 -26.36 -2.09
N THR A 200 4.51 -25.41 -2.82
CA THR A 200 4.40 -25.47 -4.28
C THR A 200 5.39 -24.59 -5.05
N GLY A 201 6.20 -23.79 -4.34
CA GLY A 201 7.00 -22.72 -4.94
C GLY A 201 6.19 -21.47 -5.28
N ILE A 202 6.90 -20.39 -5.64
CA ILE A 202 6.32 -19.10 -6.03
C ILE A 202 6.16 -19.06 -7.55
N PRO A 203 4.96 -18.83 -8.10
CA PRO A 203 4.77 -18.67 -9.53
C PRO A 203 5.43 -17.38 -10.01
N LEU A 204 6.21 -17.46 -11.10
CA LEU A 204 6.82 -16.32 -11.76
C LEU A 204 6.18 -16.11 -13.13
N GLU A 205 5.91 -14.86 -13.48
CA GLU A 205 5.59 -14.51 -14.86
C GLU A 205 6.84 -14.68 -15.75
N GLU A 206 6.64 -15.11 -17.00
CA GLU A 206 7.74 -15.37 -17.95
C GLU A 206 8.70 -14.18 -18.10
N ASN A 207 8.15 -12.96 -18.18
CA ASN A 207 8.94 -11.73 -18.27
C ASN A 207 9.82 -11.51 -17.03
N VAL A 208 9.33 -11.85 -15.84
CA VAL A 208 10.11 -11.75 -14.59
C VAL A 208 11.22 -12.78 -14.58
N TYR A 209 10.92 -14.03 -14.96
CA TYR A 209 11.90 -15.11 -15.07
C TYR A 209 13.04 -14.75 -16.02
N GLU A 210 12.73 -14.30 -17.24
CA GLU A 210 13.76 -13.93 -18.22
C GLU A 210 14.56 -12.69 -17.78
N THR A 211 13.94 -11.74 -17.08
CA THR A 211 14.66 -10.60 -16.48
C THR A 211 15.66 -11.06 -15.41
N LEU A 212 15.25 -11.94 -14.49
CA LEU A 212 16.12 -12.47 -13.44
C LEU A 212 17.30 -13.25 -14.02
N LYS A 213 17.04 -14.08 -15.03
CA LYS A 213 18.04 -14.86 -15.76
C LYS A 213 19.04 -13.96 -16.50
N ALA A 214 18.59 -12.86 -17.09
CA ALA A 214 19.46 -11.88 -17.73
C ALA A 214 20.38 -11.19 -16.70
N ILE A 215 19.84 -10.77 -15.55
CA ILE A 215 20.62 -10.19 -14.46
C ILE A 215 21.66 -11.18 -13.94
N ALA A 216 21.29 -12.45 -13.74
CA ALA A 216 22.21 -13.49 -13.28
C ALA A 216 23.39 -13.66 -14.25
N ARG A 217 23.13 -13.65 -15.57
CA ARG A 217 24.19 -13.68 -16.60
C ARG A 217 25.10 -12.46 -16.54
N GLU A 218 24.53 -11.25 -16.45
CA GLU A 218 25.30 -10.00 -16.34
C GLU A 218 26.21 -10.00 -15.11
N ARG A 219 25.71 -10.54 -13.98
CA ARG A 219 26.43 -10.59 -12.71
C ARG A 219 27.29 -11.84 -12.54
N THR A 220 27.31 -12.74 -13.52
CA THR A 220 28.04 -14.02 -13.47
C THR A 220 27.64 -14.85 -12.24
N VAL A 221 26.34 -14.88 -11.93
CA VAL A 221 25.75 -15.70 -10.87
C VAL A 221 24.99 -16.86 -11.50
N ALA A 222 25.13 -18.06 -10.95
CA ALA A 222 24.34 -19.22 -11.39
C ALA A 222 22.85 -18.98 -11.16
N PHE A 223 22.01 -19.38 -12.12
CA PHE A 223 20.56 -19.21 -12.04
C PHE A 223 19.89 -20.58 -12.06
N GLU A 224 19.41 -21.01 -10.90
CA GLU A 224 18.71 -22.27 -10.67
C GLU A 224 17.42 -21.95 -9.89
N LEU A 225 16.27 -22.45 -10.36
CA LEU A 225 14.95 -22.30 -9.74
C LEU A 225 14.27 -23.66 -9.62
#